data_AF-A0A3R7PHX8-F1
#
_entry.id   AF-A0A3R7PHX8-F1
#
_cell.length_a   1.000
_cell.length_b   1.000
_cell.length_c   1.000
_cell.angle_alpha   90.00
_cell.angle_beta   90.00
_cell.angle_gamma   90.00
#
_symmetry.space_group_name_H-M   'P 1'
#
loop_
_entity.id
_entity.type
_entity.pdbx_description
1 polymer ?
#
loop_
_entity_poly.entity_id
_entity_poly.type
_entity_poly.pdbx_seq_one_letter_code
_entity_poly.pdbx_strand_id
1 'polypeptide(L)'
;MNGIFEQKDWDPLVDLLREEVQEYGGLHNLLERQQSEIFNRESDLVMLTNEDVERHMGMMKTLRERRESKVCSMASQYDCDPELSLRNMLPHFPDFIRPMLEALIDEVNTMVTRTRRKARQNYLLLSRMMEISQKALSMTEPENYSKTYSRKGYVGMSGTVPATYKTFV
;
A
#
# COMPACT_ATOMS: atom_id res chain seq x y z
N MET A 1 34.35 12.00 18.53
CA MET A 1 34.85 10.63 18.31
C MET A 1 33.85 9.94 17.40
N ASN A 2 34.24 9.58 16.18
CA ASN A 2 33.33 8.92 15.24
C ASN A 2 33.13 7.47 15.69
N GLY A 3 32.09 7.24 16.49
CA GLY A 3 31.68 5.90 16.89
C GLY A 3 31.21 5.14 15.67
N ILE A 4 32.06 4.25 15.16
CA ILE A 4 31.66 3.21 14.22
C ILE A 4 30.72 2.30 15.01
N PHE A 5 29.56 1.93 14.45
CA PHE A 5 28.71 0.91 15.08
C PHE A 5 29.58 -0.31 15.44
N GLU A 6 29.51 -0.81 16.67
CA GLU A 6 30.21 -2.04 17.03
C GLU A 6 29.41 -3.27 16.59
N GLN A 7 30.14 -4.37 16.44
CA GLN A 7 29.80 -5.63 15.77
C GLN A 7 28.59 -6.37 16.38
N LYS A 8 27.38 -5.78 16.30
CA LYS A 8 26.04 -6.39 16.57
C LYS A 8 24.88 -5.39 16.60
N ASP A 9 25.14 -4.08 16.69
CA ASP A 9 24.06 -3.09 16.88
C ASP A 9 23.12 -2.97 15.65
N TRP A 10 23.61 -3.34 14.47
CA TRP A 10 22.84 -3.33 13.23
C TRP A 10 22.08 -4.63 12.96
N ASP A 11 22.37 -5.74 13.64
CA ASP A 11 21.70 -7.02 13.37
C ASP A 11 20.17 -6.90 13.51
N PRO A 12 19.64 -6.24 14.57
CA PRO A 12 18.20 -6.02 14.68
C PRO A 12 17.61 -5.15 13.57
N LEU A 13 18.40 -4.23 13.00
CA LEU A 13 17.96 -3.40 11.87
C LEU A 13 17.93 -4.21 10.57
N VAL A 14 18.95 -5.05 10.35
CA VAL A 14 19.01 -5.96 9.20
C VAL A 14 17.84 -6.95 9.24
N ASP A 15 17.56 -7.54 10.40
CA ASP A 15 16.43 -8.46 10.59
C ASP A 15 15.10 -7.76 10.30
N LEU A 16 14.94 -6.52 10.77
CA LEU A 16 13.74 -5.73 10.52
C LEU A 16 13.57 -5.39 9.03
N LEU A 17 14.65 -4.99 8.34
CA LEU A 17 14.60 -4.74 6.89
C LEU A 17 14.29 -6.02 6.10
N ARG A 18 14.80 -7.18 6.52
CA ARG A 18 14.48 -8.48 5.89
C ARG A 18 13.01 -8.85 6.12
N GLU A 19 12.51 -8.66 7.34
CA GLU A 19 11.09 -8.84 7.67
C GLU A 19 10.21 -7.94 6.77
N GLU A 20 10.59 -6.67 6.60
CA GLU A 20 9.87 -5.76 5.68
C GLU A 20 9.88 -6.27 4.23
N VAL A 21 11.02 -6.70 3.69
CA VAL A 21 11.09 -7.24 2.32
C VAL A 21 10.20 -8.47 2.15
N GLN A 22 10.18 -9.38 3.13
CA GLN A 22 9.34 -10.57 3.11
C GLN A 22 7.85 -10.20 3.11
N GLU A 23 7.43 -9.29 3.98
CA GLU A 23 6.05 -8.84 4.06
C GLU A 23 5.59 -8.08 2.81
N TYR A 24 6.45 -7.25 2.22
CA TYR A 24 6.15 -6.63 0.92
C TYR A 24 5.99 -7.67 -0.19
N GLY A 25 6.78 -8.74 -0.17
CA GLY A 25 6.63 -9.89 -1.08
C GLY A 25 5.29 -10.60 -0.89
N GLY A 26 4.89 -10.84 0.36
CA GLY A 26 3.58 -11.40 0.70
C GLY A 26 2.42 -10.54 0.18
N LEU A 27 2.46 -9.23 0.44
CA LEU A 27 1.46 -8.29 -0.05
C LEU A 27 1.41 -8.22 -1.57
N HIS A 28 2.57 -8.26 -2.24
CA HIS A 28 2.63 -8.29 -3.70
C HIS A 28 1.89 -9.51 -4.27
N ASN A 29 2.13 -10.70 -3.71
CA ASN A 29 1.45 -11.93 -4.13
C ASN A 29 -0.07 -11.86 -3.92
N LEU A 30 -0.53 -11.26 -2.81
CA LEU A 30 -1.97 -11.03 -2.58
C LEU A 30 -2.57 -10.10 -3.64
N LEU A 31 -1.87 -9.03 -4.02
CA LEU A 31 -2.33 -8.12 -5.06
C LEU A 31 -2.34 -8.76 -6.45
N GLU A 32 -1.38 -9.62 -6.78
CA GLU A 32 -1.40 -10.42 -8.02
C GLU A 32 -2.58 -11.38 -8.05
N ARG A 33 -2.85 -12.06 -6.93
CA ARG A 33 -4.01 -12.93 -6.77
C ARG A 33 -5.31 -12.17 -6.96
N GLN A 34 -5.48 -11.04 -6.27
CA GLN A 34 -6.65 -10.17 -6.40
C GLN A 34 -6.84 -9.73 -7.86
N GLN A 35 -5.78 -9.38 -8.56
CA GLN A 35 -5.88 -8.98 -9.97
C GLN A 35 -6.45 -10.10 -10.84
N SER A 36 -6.01 -11.35 -10.60
CA SER A 36 -6.51 -12.53 -11.31
C SER A 36 -7.99 -12.78 -11.02
N GLU A 37 -8.40 -12.70 -9.75
CA GLU A 37 -9.80 -12.84 -9.32
C GLU A 37 -10.70 -11.74 -9.93
N ILE A 38 -10.19 -10.50 -10.02
CA ILE A 38 -10.86 -9.38 -10.71
C ILE A 38 -11.06 -9.72 -12.19
N PHE A 39 -10.02 -10.20 -12.89
CA PHE A 39 -10.12 -10.56 -14.30
C PHE A 39 -11.12 -11.70 -14.55
N ASN A 40 -11.15 -12.69 -13.66
CA ASN A 40 -12.09 -13.81 -13.71
C ASN A 40 -13.52 -13.43 -13.28
N ARG A 41 -13.71 -12.21 -12.76
CA ARG A 41 -14.99 -11.68 -12.25
C ARG A 41 -15.53 -12.47 -11.05
N GLU A 42 -14.64 -12.97 -10.21
CA GLU A 42 -14.95 -13.75 -9.02
C GLU A 42 -15.18 -12.81 -7.82
N SER A 43 -16.34 -12.14 -7.77
CA SER A 43 -16.62 -11.06 -6.80
C SER A 43 -16.46 -11.48 -5.34
N ASP A 44 -16.84 -12.71 -5.00
CA ASP A 44 -16.78 -13.22 -3.63
C ASP A 44 -15.32 -13.42 -3.17
N LEU A 45 -14.46 -13.91 -4.07
CA LEU A 45 -13.03 -14.06 -3.80
C LEU A 45 -12.34 -12.70 -3.70
N VAL A 46 -12.71 -11.74 -4.56
CA VAL A 46 -12.20 -10.37 -4.49
C VAL A 46 -12.48 -9.71 -3.15
N MET A 47 -13.66 -9.94 -2.55
CA MET A 47 -14.00 -9.43 -1.22
C MET A 47 -13.11 -10.03 -0.13
N LEU A 48 -12.93 -11.36 -0.13
CA LEU A 48 -12.06 -12.05 0.83
C LEU A 48 -10.60 -11.56 0.70
N THR A 49 -10.09 -11.48 -0.52
CA THR A 49 -8.73 -11.00 -0.77
C THR A 49 -8.57 -9.52 -0.40
N ASN A 50 -9.62 -8.70 -0.48
CA ASN A 50 -9.58 -7.31 -0.02
C ASN A 50 -9.36 -7.22 1.50
N GLU A 51 -10.06 -8.05 2.29
CA GLU A 51 -9.86 -8.10 3.74
C GLU A 51 -8.43 -8.54 4.10
N ASP A 52 -7.88 -9.51 3.37
CA ASP A 52 -6.50 -9.96 3.54
C ASP A 52 -5.49 -8.85 3.20
N VAL A 53 -5.71 -8.12 2.10
CA VAL A 53 -4.88 -6.98 1.70
C VAL A 53 -4.91 -5.88 2.76
N GLU A 54 -6.09 -5.52 3.29
CA GLU A 54 -6.22 -4.51 4.35
C GLU A 54 -5.48 -4.93 5.63
N ARG A 55 -5.61 -6.20 6.03
CA ARG A 55 -4.89 -6.75 7.19
C ARG A 55 -3.38 -6.66 7.00
N HIS A 56 -2.87 -7.11 5.86
CA HIS A 56 -1.43 -7.03 5.56
C HIS A 56 -0.94 -5.58 5.49
N MET A 57 -1.72 -4.65 4.92
CA MET A 57 -1.37 -3.22 4.93
C MET A 57 -1.26 -2.67 6.35
N GLY A 58 -2.12 -3.11 7.28
CA GLY A 58 -2.00 -2.77 8.70
C GLY A 58 -0.70 -3.27 9.32
N MET A 59 -0.32 -4.52 9.05
CA MET A 59 0.96 -5.10 9.49
C MET A 59 2.18 -4.38 8.89
N MET A 60 2.10 -3.99 7.62
CA MET A 60 3.17 -3.22 6.96
C MET A 60 3.37 -1.86 7.62
N LYS A 61 2.29 -1.21 8.03
CA LYS A 61 2.34 0.08 8.70
C LYS A 61 3.07 -0.03 10.04
N THR A 62 2.72 -1.03 10.86
CA THR A 62 3.37 -1.25 12.15
C THR A 62 4.85 -1.63 12.01
N LEU A 63 5.21 -2.41 10.99
CA LEU A 63 6.62 -2.70 10.69
C LEU A 63 7.41 -1.44 10.32
N ARG A 64 6.84 -0.61 9.45
CA ARG A 64 7.44 0.66 9.07
C ARG A 64 7.64 1.59 10.28
N GLU A 65 6.65 1.66 11.16
CA GLU A 65 6.73 2.44 12.41
C GLU A 65 7.82 1.89 13.36
N ARG A 66 7.97 0.56 13.45
CA ARG A 66 9.06 -0.09 14.20
C ARG A 66 10.42 0.26 13.60
N ARG A 67 10.57 0.25 12.27
CA ARG A 67 11.80 0.67 11.57
C ARG A 67 12.16 2.11 11.90
N GLU A 68 11.21 3.02 11.72
CA GLU A 68 11.42 4.45 11.94
C GLU A 68 11.82 4.71 13.40
N SER A 69 11.13 4.07 14.35
CA SER A 69 11.49 4.15 15.77
C SER A 69 12.90 3.63 16.06
N LYS A 70 13.29 2.52 15.44
CA LYS A 70 14.63 1.94 15.61
C LYS A 70 15.70 2.84 15.02
N VAL A 71 15.50 3.36 13.81
CA VAL A 71 16.42 4.30 13.16
C VAL A 71 16.58 5.57 14.00
N CYS A 72 15.47 6.16 14.49
CA CYS A 72 15.53 7.31 15.40
C CYS A 72 16.32 7.00 16.67
N SER A 73 16.07 5.84 17.30
CA SER A 73 16.81 5.43 18.52
C SER A 73 18.30 5.28 18.27
N MET A 74 18.70 4.74 17.10
CA MET A 74 20.09 4.60 16.72
C MET A 74 20.72 5.95 16.37
N ALA A 75 19.99 6.86 15.72
CA ALA A 75 20.48 8.21 15.44
C ALA A 75 20.78 8.98 16.73
N SER A 76 19.87 8.93 17.71
CA SER A 76 20.05 9.59 19.01
C SER A 76 21.21 9.02 19.82
N GLN A 77 21.49 7.71 19.72
CA GLN A 77 22.61 7.07 20.41
C GLN A 77 23.98 7.52 19.89
N TYR A 78 24.05 7.97 18.64
CA TYR A 78 25.29 8.33 17.95
C TYR A 78 25.39 9.84 17.68
N ASP A 79 24.64 10.65 18.44
CA ASP A 79 24.62 12.13 18.37
C ASP A 79 24.30 12.66 16.95
N CYS A 80 23.53 11.88 16.19
CA CYS A 80 23.02 12.25 14.88
C CYS A 80 21.61 12.82 15.01
N ASP A 81 21.21 13.63 14.04
CA ASP A 81 19.85 14.16 13.96
C ASP A 81 18.82 13.00 13.93
N PRO A 82 17.82 12.96 14.82
CA PRO A 82 16.79 11.93 14.81
C PRO A 82 15.94 11.92 13.53
N GLU A 83 15.92 13.01 12.75
CA GLU A 83 15.23 13.06 11.45
C GLU A 83 16.09 12.55 10.28
N LEU A 84 17.33 12.10 10.53
CA LEU A 84 18.18 11.59 9.47
C LEU A 84 17.58 10.33 8.84
N SER A 85 17.53 10.30 7.50
CA SER A 85 17.13 9.10 6.79
C SER A 85 18.14 7.97 7.00
N LEU A 86 17.67 6.71 7.01
CA LEU A 86 18.54 5.54 7.13
C LEU A 86 19.66 5.52 6.06
N ARG A 87 19.39 6.01 4.85
CA ARG A 87 20.38 6.13 3.78
C ARG A 87 21.48 7.13 4.11
N ASN A 88 21.14 8.26 4.73
CA ASN A 88 22.11 9.27 5.16
C ASN A 88 22.92 8.82 6.38
N MET A 89 22.44 7.80 7.09
CA MET A 89 23.10 7.20 8.24
C MET A 89 24.17 6.17 7.82
N LEU A 90 24.13 5.65 6.58
CA LEU A 90 25.07 4.65 6.04
C LEU A 90 26.57 4.97 6.26
N PRO A 91 27.05 6.22 6.15
CA PRO A 91 28.46 6.55 6.40
C PRO A 91 28.94 6.27 7.83
N HIS A 92 28.03 6.15 8.80
CA HIS A 92 28.38 5.83 10.19
C HIS A 92 28.53 4.32 10.43
N PHE A 93 28.05 3.48 9.50
CA PHE A 93 28.21 2.04 9.57
C PHE A 93 29.59 1.61 9.07
N PRO A 94 30.10 0.43 9.50
CA PRO A 94 31.33 -0.14 8.97
C PRO A 94 31.29 -0.38 7.46
N ASP A 95 32.41 -0.19 6.77
CA ASP A 95 32.49 -0.31 5.31
C ASP A 95 32.04 -1.68 4.78
N PHE A 96 32.22 -2.75 5.55
CA PHE A 96 31.87 -4.11 5.12
C PHE A 96 30.35 -4.38 5.08
N ILE A 97 29.53 -3.63 5.84
CA ILE A 97 28.08 -3.86 5.90
C ILE A 97 27.27 -2.85 5.08
N ARG A 98 27.86 -1.69 4.76
CA ARG A 98 27.20 -0.64 3.94
C ARG A 98 26.57 -1.17 2.65
N PRO A 99 27.25 -2.00 1.83
CA PRO A 99 26.65 -2.49 0.59
C PRO A 99 25.40 -3.35 0.82
N MET A 100 25.36 -4.12 1.90
CA MET A 100 24.21 -4.94 2.26
C MET A 100 23.03 -4.07 2.69
N LEU A 101 23.27 -3.07 3.56
CA LEU A 101 22.23 -2.15 4.01
C LEU A 101 21.69 -1.31 2.85
N GLU A 102 22.57 -0.81 1.98
CA GLU A 102 22.17 -0.08 0.77
C GLU A 102 21.28 -0.93 -0.13
N ALA A 103 21.68 -2.18 -0.41
CA ALA A 103 20.87 -3.10 -1.20
C ALA A 103 19.50 -3.39 -0.56
N LEU A 104 19.43 -3.58 0.76
CA LEU A 104 18.17 -3.79 1.47
C LEU A 104 17.25 -2.56 1.42
N ILE A 105 17.82 -1.37 1.60
CA ILE A 105 17.07 -0.10 1.51
C ILE A 105 16.49 0.07 0.10
N ASP A 106 17.31 -0.16 -0.93
CA ASP A 106 16.89 -0.04 -2.32
C ASP A 106 15.82 -1.09 -2.69
N GLU A 107 15.94 -2.32 -2.18
CA GLU A 107 14.93 -3.36 -2.37
C GLU A 107 13.60 -2.99 -1.70
N VAL A 108 13.62 -2.55 -0.44
CA VAL A 108 12.40 -2.09 0.27
C VAL A 108 11.72 -0.97 -0.51
N ASN A 109 12.48 0.05 -0.95
CA ASN A 109 11.93 1.17 -1.72
C ASN A 109 11.31 0.72 -3.06
N THR A 110 12.00 -0.19 -3.75
CA THR A 110 11.52 -0.78 -5.00
C THR A 110 10.23 -1.57 -4.78
N MET A 111 10.16 -2.36 -3.70
CA MET A 111 8.97 -3.14 -3.37
C MET A 111 7.80 -2.26 -2.96
N VAL A 112 8.03 -1.21 -2.15
CA VAL A 112 7.00 -0.21 -1.79
C VAL A 112 6.37 0.40 -3.05
N THR A 113 7.20 0.84 -4.00
CA THR A 113 6.71 1.48 -5.22
C THR A 113 5.94 0.51 -6.12
N ARG A 114 6.45 -0.72 -6.28
CA ARG A 114 5.78 -1.79 -7.06
C ARG A 114 4.43 -2.16 -6.45
N THR A 115 4.38 -2.42 -5.15
CA THR A 115 3.15 -2.81 -4.43
C THR A 115 2.10 -1.70 -4.47
N ARG A 116 2.48 -0.43 -4.25
CA ARG A 116 1.57 0.72 -4.38
C ARG A 116 1.00 0.85 -5.80
N ARG A 117 1.86 0.68 -6.82
CA ARG A 117 1.42 0.72 -8.22
C ARG A 117 0.40 -0.38 -8.50
N LYS A 118 0.65 -1.61 -8.03
CA LYS A 118 -0.24 -2.76 -8.24
C LYS A 118 -1.59 -2.57 -7.53
N ALA A 119 -1.60 -2.13 -6.28
CA ALA A 119 -2.81 -1.82 -5.54
C ALA A 119 -3.67 -0.77 -6.27
N ARG A 120 -3.03 0.31 -6.77
CA ARG A 120 -3.71 1.32 -7.57
C ARG A 120 -4.29 0.77 -8.88
N GLN A 121 -3.59 -0.14 -9.54
CA GLN A 121 -4.09 -0.82 -10.74
C GLN A 121 -5.34 -1.64 -10.44
N ASN A 122 -5.31 -2.46 -9.37
CA ASN A 122 -6.46 -3.26 -8.96
C ASN A 122 -7.69 -2.39 -8.65
N TYR A 123 -7.49 -1.28 -7.93
CA TYR A 123 -8.56 -0.31 -7.66
C TYR A 123 -9.18 0.24 -8.94
N LEU A 124 -8.35 0.64 -9.92
CA LEU A 124 -8.84 1.19 -11.18
C LEU A 124 -9.58 0.14 -12.03
N LEU A 125 -9.16 -1.13 -11.97
CA LEU A 125 -9.87 -2.22 -12.63
C LEU A 125 -11.26 -2.42 -12.01
N LEU A 126 -11.34 -2.45 -10.67
CA LEU A 126 -12.59 -2.57 -9.94
C LEU A 126 -13.55 -1.42 -10.23
N SER A 127 -13.07 -0.18 -10.15
CA SER A 127 -13.90 0.99 -10.42
C SER A 127 -14.45 0.96 -11.85
N ARG A 128 -13.62 0.56 -12.82
CA ARG A 128 -14.03 0.47 -14.22
C ARG A 128 -15.04 -0.65 -14.45
N MET A 129 -14.87 -1.81 -13.80
CA MET A 129 -15.84 -2.90 -13.88
C MET A 129 -17.19 -2.50 -13.29
N MET A 130 -17.19 -1.78 -12.17
CA MET A 130 -18.42 -1.25 -11.55
C MET A 130 -19.16 -0.29 -12.49
N GLU A 131 -18.45 0.66 -13.13
CA GLU A 131 -19.03 1.57 -14.13
C GLU A 131 -19.68 0.82 -15.30
N ILE A 132 -19.04 -0.23 -15.80
CA ILE A 132 -19.55 -1.03 -16.92
C ILE A 132 -20.78 -1.83 -16.49
N SER A 133 -20.75 -2.46 -15.32
CA SER A 133 -21.90 -3.18 -14.77
C SER A 133 -23.09 -2.26 -14.57
N GLN A 134 -22.88 -1.04 -14.05
CA GLN A 134 -23.95 -0.06 -13.88
C GLN A 134 -24.53 0.40 -15.22
N LYS A 135 -23.70 0.60 -16.24
CA LYS A 135 -24.16 0.92 -17.60
C LYS A 135 -24.96 -0.24 -18.20
N ALA A 136 -24.49 -1.48 -18.06
CA ALA A 136 -25.20 -2.66 -18.54
C ALA A 136 -26.58 -2.79 -17.89
N LEU A 137 -26.66 -2.64 -16.56
CA LEU A 137 -27.91 -2.63 -15.81
C LEU A 137 -28.86 -1.52 -16.30
N SER A 138 -28.33 -0.31 -16.54
CA SER A 138 -29.13 0.80 -17.06
C SER A 138 -29.67 0.58 -18.48
N MET A 139 -29.01 -0.25 -19.29
CA MET A 139 -29.49 -0.61 -20.62
C MET A 139 -30.54 -1.73 -20.58
N THR A 140 -30.46 -2.62 -19.59
CA THR A 140 -31.42 -3.73 -19.40
C THR A 140 -32.68 -3.33 -18.65
N GLU A 141 -32.67 -2.22 -17.88
CA GLU A 141 -33.85 -1.64 -17.23
C GLU A 141 -34.21 -0.24 -17.79
N PRO A 142 -34.74 -0.14 -19.02
CA PRO A 142 -35.14 1.14 -19.60
C PRO A 142 -36.34 1.81 -18.89
N GLU A 143 -37.16 1.05 -18.14
CA GLU A 143 -38.38 1.59 -17.51
C GLU A 143 -38.17 2.24 -16.12
N ASN A 144 -37.09 1.92 -15.40
CA ASN A 144 -36.83 2.47 -14.06
C ASN A 144 -36.12 3.84 -14.06
N TYR A 145 -35.61 4.28 -15.22
CA TYR A 145 -34.95 5.58 -15.40
C TYR A 145 -35.75 6.48 -16.34
N SER A 146 -37.02 6.74 -16.02
CA SER A 146 -37.73 7.88 -16.59
C SER A 146 -37.07 9.16 -16.08
N LYS A 147 -36.27 9.82 -16.93
CA LYS A 147 -35.87 11.22 -16.74
C LYS A 147 -37.10 12.11 -16.96
N THR A 148 -38.08 12.03 -16.08
CA THR A 148 -39.25 12.90 -16.15
C THR A 148 -38.85 14.26 -15.59
N TYR A 149 -38.93 15.29 -16.43
CA TYR A 149 -38.78 16.66 -15.97
C TYR A 149 -39.88 16.94 -14.95
N SER A 150 -39.50 17.38 -13.75
CA SER A 150 -40.46 18.00 -12.83
C SER A 150 -41.08 19.22 -13.52
N ARG A 151 -42.29 19.62 -13.11
CA ARG A 151 -43.00 20.82 -13.60
C ARG A 151 -42.16 22.11 -13.53
N LYS A 152 -41.07 22.12 -12.76
CA LYS A 152 -40.08 23.21 -12.62
C LYS A 152 -38.78 23.02 -13.43
N GLY A 153 -38.68 22.01 -14.31
CA GLY A 153 -37.52 21.78 -15.18
C GLY A 153 -36.35 21.01 -14.56
N TYR A 154 -36.49 20.50 -13.33
CA TYR A 154 -35.45 19.70 -12.68
C TYR A 154 -35.56 18.22 -13.05
N VAL A 155 -34.42 17.58 -13.33
CA VAL A 155 -34.32 16.14 -13.56
C VAL A 155 -34.09 15.45 -12.21
N GLY A 156 -35.08 14.69 -11.74
CA GLY A 156 -34.92 13.86 -10.55
C GLY A 156 -34.19 12.56 -10.91
N MET A 157 -33.01 12.35 -10.34
CA MET A 157 -32.37 11.02 -10.35
C MET A 157 -32.91 10.24 -9.14
N SER A 158 -33.80 9.28 -9.38
CA SER A 158 -34.16 8.29 -8.36
C SER A 158 -33.13 7.16 -8.41
N GLY A 159 -32.07 7.28 -7.61
CA GLY A 159 -31.08 6.24 -7.41
C GLY A 159 -30.24 6.56 -6.20
N THR A 160 -30.28 5.69 -5.19
CA THR A 160 -29.41 5.75 -4.01
C THR A 160 -27.96 5.59 -4.45
N VAL A 161 -27.21 6.69 -4.45
CA VAL A 161 -25.76 6.66 -4.65
C VAL A 161 -25.14 5.98 -3.42
N PRO A 162 -24.37 4.87 -3.55
CA PRO A 162 -23.68 4.29 -2.41
C PRO A 162 -22.64 5.28 -1.88
N ALA A 163 -22.48 5.32 -0.56
CA ALA A 163 -21.58 6.23 0.13
C ALA A 163 -20.16 6.12 -0.44
N THR A 164 -19.70 7.20 -1.07
CA THR A 164 -18.31 7.39 -1.48
C THR A 164 -17.39 7.16 -0.30
N TYR A 165 -16.39 6.27 -0.47
CA TYR A 165 -15.25 6.18 0.43
C TYR A 165 -14.70 7.59 0.62
N LYS A 166 -14.74 8.07 1.87
CA LYS A 166 -14.07 9.30 2.24
C LYS A 166 -12.62 9.18 1.81
N THR A 167 -12.22 10.13 0.99
CA THR A 167 -10.85 10.40 0.56
C THR A 167 -9.93 10.38 1.77
N PHE A 168 -8.94 9.48 1.78
CA PHE A 168 -7.79 9.59 2.66
C PHE A 168 -6.59 9.98 1.80
N VAL A 169 -6.28 11.28 1.87
CA VAL A 169 -4.97 11.86 1.60
C VAL A 169 -4.08 11.57 2.81
#